data_AF-A0A1F6US27-F1
#
_entry.id   AF-A0A1F6US27-F1
#
_cell.length_a   1.000
_cell.length_b   1.000
_cell.length_c   1.000
_cell.angle_alpha   90.00
_cell.angle_beta   90.00
_cell.angle_gamma   90.00
#
_symmetry.space_group_name_H-M   'P 1'
#
loop_
_entity.id
_entity.type
_entity.pdbx_description
1 polymer ?
#
loop_
_entity_poly.entity_id
_entity_poly.type
_entity_poly.pdbx_seq_one_letter_code
_entity_poly.pdbx_strand_id
1 'polypeptide(L)'
;MDIKDLNKAQLILLAVLLSFVTSIATGITTVTLMQQAPSSVTVPITRVIRETVEKIVPAKVANNTQALSEEQKKLLEDLKAIKPLTVNLFLKGEAGKTEDKILGTGLFLGDNKVVIASLIPEPKEGEVYMVKSVLGEQKVLKVTQETDFTIIELVKNENAPEPVPPIDTVVPTEETAQ
;
A
#
# COMPACT_ATOMS: atom_id res chain seq x y z
N MET A 1 40.67 20.73 43.45
CA MET A 1 40.51 20.12 42.11
C MET A 1 40.45 21.26 41.14
N ASP A 2 41.54 21.51 40.44
CA ASP A 2 41.54 22.51 39.39
C ASP A 2 40.96 21.92 38.11
N ILE A 3 40.35 22.75 37.27
CA ILE A 3 39.81 22.30 35.97
C ILE A 3 40.89 21.64 35.08
N LYS A 4 42.16 21.97 35.35
CA LYS A 4 43.35 21.44 34.68
C LYS A 4 43.65 19.98 35.05
N ASP A 5 43.07 19.48 36.16
CA ASP A 5 43.28 18.12 36.65
C ASP A 5 42.22 17.13 36.11
N LEU A 6 41.29 17.60 35.28
CA LEU A 6 40.20 16.78 34.73
C LEU A 6 40.66 16.00 33.48
N ASN A 7 40.24 14.74 33.38
CA ASN A 7 40.44 13.94 32.16
C ASN A 7 39.56 14.49 31.02
N LYS A 8 39.96 14.25 29.76
CA LYS A 8 39.23 14.65 28.54
C LYS A 8 37.75 14.29 28.60
N ALA A 9 37.42 13.07 29.05
CA ALA A 9 36.03 12.62 29.18
C ALA A 9 35.23 13.43 30.21
N GLN A 10 35.84 13.80 31.33
CA GLN A 10 35.19 14.59 32.37
C GLN A 10 34.98 16.04 31.94
N LEU A 11 35.93 16.61 31.19
CA LEU A 11 35.75 17.94 30.57
C LEU A 11 34.60 17.95 29.56
N ILE A 12 34.49 16.90 28.73
CA ILE A 12 33.37 16.75 27.79
C ILE A 12 32.05 16.64 28.56
N LEU A 13 31.99 15.80 29.59
CA LEU A 13 30.78 15.61 30.38
C LEU A 13 30.37 16.89 31.13
N LEU A 14 31.34 17.64 31.66
CA LEU A 14 31.11 18.95 32.26
C LEU A 14 30.59 19.97 31.24
N ALA A 15 31.14 19.99 30.03
CA ALA A 15 30.68 20.88 28.96
C ALA A 15 29.24 20.55 28.51
N VAL A 16 28.91 19.26 28.39
CA VAL A 16 27.55 18.79 28.08
C VAL A 16 26.58 19.17 29.20
N LEU A 17 26.96 18.93 30.46
CA LEU A 17 26.16 19.31 31.63
C LEU A 17 25.90 20.81 31.65
N LEU A 18 26.94 21.62 31.46
CA LEU A 18 26.82 23.08 31.47
C LEU A 18 25.92 23.57 30.33
N SER A 19 26.04 22.97 29.13
CA SER A 19 25.17 23.29 27.98
C SER A 19 23.71 22.96 28.28
N PHE A 20 23.46 21.82 28.92
CA PHE A 20 22.12 21.39 29.30
C PHE A 20 21.50 22.32 30.35
N VAL A 21 22.22 22.60 31.44
CA VAL A 21 21.75 23.50 32.51
C VAL A 21 21.51 24.92 31.98
N THR A 22 22.41 25.42 31.13
CA THR A 22 22.27 26.76 30.52
C THR A 22 21.04 26.85 29.63
N SER A 23 20.72 25.81 28.86
CA SER A 23 19.52 25.77 28.02
C SER A 23 18.23 25.89 28.86
N ILE A 24 18.14 25.13 29.95
CA ILE A 24 16.97 25.17 30.85
C ILE A 24 16.90 26.52 31.58
N ALA A 25 18.02 27.01 32.11
CA ALA A 25 18.07 28.29 32.82
C ALA A 25 17.65 29.46 31.91
N THR A 26 18.10 29.45 30.64
CA THR A 26 17.72 30.46 29.64
C THR A 26 16.22 30.39 29.34
N GLY A 27 15.67 29.19 29.16
CA GLY A 27 14.23 28.98 28.95
C GLY A 27 13.39 29.50 30.11
N ILE A 28 13.73 29.17 31.36
CA ILE A 28 12.98 29.63 32.54
C ILE A 28 13.10 31.14 32.72
N THR A 29 14.31 31.70 32.56
CA THR A 29 14.56 33.13 32.75
C THR A 29 13.80 33.97 31.72
N THR A 30 13.80 33.55 30.46
CA THR A 30 13.05 34.26 29.39
C THR A 30 11.54 34.26 29.66
N VAL A 31 10.95 33.14 30.09
CA VAL A 31 9.53 33.08 30.47
C VAL A 31 9.24 33.95 31.69
N THR A 32 10.12 33.93 32.69
CA THR A 32 9.94 34.73 33.92
C THR A 32 10.00 36.23 33.62
N LEU A 33 10.91 36.67 32.75
CA LEU A 33 10.98 38.05 32.31
C LEU A 33 9.73 38.45 31.50
N MET A 34 9.18 37.53 30.70
CA MET A 34 7.95 37.79 29.96
C MET A 34 6.75 37.96 30.89
N GLN A 35 6.67 37.23 32.01
CA GLN A 35 5.62 37.40 33.01
C GLN A 35 5.68 38.76 33.73
N GLN A 36 6.87 39.35 33.83
CA GLN A 36 7.09 40.66 34.44
C GLN A 36 7.03 41.82 33.43
N ALA A 37 6.95 41.51 32.13
CA ALA A 37 6.96 42.51 31.07
C ALA A 37 5.59 43.23 30.97
N PRO A 38 5.58 44.53 30.59
CA PRO A 38 4.34 45.27 30.36
C PRO A 38 3.47 44.65 29.27
N SER A 39 2.14 44.84 29.37
CA SER A 39 1.15 44.34 28.41
C SER A 39 1.38 44.80 26.96
N SER A 40 2.02 45.96 26.77
CA SER A 40 2.40 46.49 25.46
C SER A 40 3.35 45.55 24.68
N VAL A 41 4.15 44.74 25.40
CA VAL A 41 5.12 43.81 24.79
C VAL A 41 4.57 42.39 24.76
N THR A 42 3.86 41.95 25.81
CA THR A 42 3.38 40.57 25.91
C THR A 42 2.20 40.29 24.96
N VAL A 43 1.29 41.25 24.76
CA VAL A 43 0.09 41.05 23.92
C VAL A 43 0.42 40.78 22.45
N PRO A 44 1.31 41.54 21.77
CA PRO A 44 1.72 41.21 20.40
C PRO A 44 2.38 39.83 20.30
N ILE A 45 3.23 39.47 21.26
CA ILE A 45 3.91 38.17 21.30
C ILE A 45 2.88 37.04 21.41
N THR A 46 1.96 37.11 22.38
CA THR A 46 0.92 36.09 22.56
C THR A 46 0.00 35.98 21.34
N ARG A 47 -0.29 37.10 20.64
CA ARG A 47 -1.07 37.06 19.40
C ARG A 47 -0.34 36.28 18.30
N VAL A 48 0.95 36.52 18.09
CA VAL A 48 1.75 35.80 17.10
C VAL A 48 1.87 34.32 17.47
N ILE A 49 2.09 34.01 18.75
CA ILE A 49 2.11 32.62 19.24
C ILE A 49 0.78 31.95 18.96
N ARG A 50 -0.36 32.60 19.26
CA ARG A 50 -1.68 32.03 18.97
C ARG A 50 -1.86 31.73 17.49
N GLU A 51 -1.58 32.69 16.62
CA GLU A 51 -1.67 32.50 15.16
C GLU A 51 -0.72 31.42 14.64
N THR A 52 0.45 31.26 15.25
CA THR A 52 1.45 30.26 14.83
C THR A 52 1.10 28.87 15.36
N VAL A 53 0.70 28.77 16.64
CA VAL A 53 0.33 27.51 17.30
C VAL A 53 -1.00 26.97 16.78
N GLU A 54 -1.93 27.86 16.41
CA GLU A 54 -3.20 27.47 15.78
C GLU A 54 -3.00 26.96 14.35
N LYS A 55 -2.00 27.47 13.62
CA LYS A 55 -1.68 27.02 12.25
C LYS A 55 -0.86 25.73 12.18
N ILE A 56 -0.23 25.30 13.28
CA ILE A 56 0.50 24.01 13.36
C ILE A 56 -0.38 22.85 13.83
N VAL A 57 -1.70 22.93 13.71
CA VAL A 57 -2.47 21.70 13.54
C VAL A 57 -1.79 20.99 12.37
N PRO A 58 -1.28 19.74 12.54
CA PRO A 58 -0.70 19.03 11.41
C PRO A 58 -1.73 19.17 10.31
N ALA A 59 -1.35 19.79 9.20
CA ALA A 59 -2.21 19.86 8.04
C ALA A 59 -2.70 18.44 7.93
N LYS A 60 -3.99 18.22 8.27
CA LYS A 60 -4.59 16.92 8.04
C LYS A 60 -4.19 16.76 6.61
N VAL A 61 -3.37 15.74 6.33
CA VAL A 61 -3.25 15.25 4.98
C VAL A 61 -4.69 14.83 4.76
N ALA A 62 -5.52 15.79 4.34
CA ALA A 62 -6.58 15.57 3.43
C ALA A 62 -5.78 14.89 2.35
N ASN A 63 -5.73 13.55 2.46
CA ASN A 63 -5.83 12.70 1.32
C ASN A 63 -6.82 13.46 0.47
N ASN A 64 -6.29 14.20 -0.49
CA ASN A 64 -7.06 14.82 -1.52
C ASN A 64 -7.51 13.66 -2.41
N THR A 65 -8.16 12.66 -1.80
CA THR A 65 -9.30 11.97 -2.35
C THR A 65 -10.28 13.07 -2.63
N GLN A 66 -10.03 13.76 -3.74
CA GLN A 66 -11.08 14.30 -4.57
C GLN A 66 -12.18 13.24 -4.52
N ALA A 67 -13.33 13.62 -3.95
CA ALA A 67 -14.48 12.74 -3.99
C ALA A 67 -14.67 12.37 -5.47
N LEU A 68 -14.53 11.08 -5.78
CA LEU A 68 -14.62 10.60 -7.15
C LEU A 68 -15.95 11.09 -7.73
N SER A 69 -15.91 11.69 -8.93
CA SER A 69 -17.13 12.00 -9.69
C SER A 69 -17.98 10.74 -9.81
N GLU A 70 -19.30 10.87 -9.95
CA GLU A 70 -20.19 9.74 -10.16
C GLU A 70 -19.75 8.88 -11.36
N GLU A 71 -19.19 9.50 -12.40
CA GLU A 71 -18.60 8.81 -13.55
C GLU A 71 -17.38 7.96 -13.16
N GLN A 72 -16.51 8.49 -12.30
CA GLN A 72 -15.31 7.82 -11.83
C GLN A 72 -15.64 6.66 -10.89
N LYS A 73 -16.71 6.77 -10.09
CA LYS A 73 -17.22 5.67 -9.26
C LYS A 73 -17.75 4.54 -10.13
N LYS A 74 -18.54 4.84 -11.16
CA LYS A 74 -19.03 3.83 -12.10
C LYS A 74 -17.89 3.10 -12.80
N LEU A 75 -16.88 3.83 -13.28
CA LEU A 75 -15.68 3.22 -13.86
C LEU A 75 -14.93 2.32 -12.85
N LEU A 76 -14.90 2.69 -11.57
CA LEU A 76 -14.27 1.86 -10.54
C LEU A 76 -15.04 0.56 -10.29
N GLU A 77 -16.37 0.59 -10.34
CA GLU A 77 -17.21 -0.61 -10.26
C GLU A 77 -17.00 -1.52 -11.47
N ASP A 78 -17.00 -0.95 -12.67
CA ASP A 78 -16.73 -1.67 -13.92
C ASP A 78 -15.32 -2.32 -13.87
N LEU A 79 -14.30 -1.59 -13.39
CA LEU A 79 -12.95 -2.13 -13.22
C LEU A 79 -12.87 -3.24 -12.15
N LYS A 80 -13.62 -3.12 -11.05
CA LYS A 80 -13.69 -4.18 -10.03
C LYS A 80 -14.27 -5.48 -10.60
N ALA A 81 -15.24 -5.39 -11.51
CA ALA A 81 -15.79 -6.56 -12.18
C ALA A 81 -14.80 -7.22 -13.15
N ILE A 82 -13.88 -6.45 -13.75
CA ILE A 82 -12.88 -6.96 -14.71
C ILE A 82 -11.62 -7.51 -14.00
N LYS A 83 -11.30 -7.04 -12.78
CA LYS A 83 -10.11 -7.48 -12.03
C LYS A 83 -9.94 -9.00 -11.91
N PRO A 84 -10.98 -9.80 -11.62
CA PRO A 84 -10.86 -11.26 -11.55
C PRO A 84 -10.50 -11.92 -12.89
N LEU A 85 -10.82 -11.27 -14.00
CA LEU A 85 -10.53 -11.74 -15.35
C LEU A 85 -9.12 -11.37 -15.81
N THR A 86 -8.46 -10.41 -15.15
CA THR A 86 -7.10 -10.00 -15.51
C THR A 86 -6.08 -10.90 -14.84
N VAL A 87 -5.14 -11.41 -15.63
CA VAL A 87 -4.08 -12.30 -15.16
C VAL A 87 -2.72 -11.79 -15.61
N ASN A 88 -1.70 -12.06 -14.79
CA ASN A 88 -0.34 -11.69 -15.11
C ASN A 88 0.49 -12.97 -15.31
N LEU A 89 1.24 -13.03 -16.40
CA LEU A 89 2.18 -14.09 -16.69
C LEU A 89 3.56 -13.71 -16.17
N PHE A 90 4.15 -14.61 -15.39
CA PHE A 90 5.49 -14.48 -14.86
C PHE A 90 6.35 -15.66 -15.29
N LEU A 91 7.61 -15.37 -15.60
CA LEU A 91 8.66 -16.36 -15.61
C LEU A 91 9.17 -16.53 -14.19
N LYS A 92 9.03 -17.75 -13.65
CA LYS A 92 9.53 -18.07 -12.31
C LYS A 92 11.06 -18.09 -12.34
N GLY A 93 11.69 -17.20 -11.57
CA GLY A 93 13.13 -17.23 -11.37
C GLY A 93 13.55 -18.43 -10.52
N GLU A 94 14.76 -18.96 -10.73
CA GLU A 94 15.34 -19.94 -9.80
C GLU A 94 15.39 -19.35 -8.38
N ALA A 95 14.88 -20.13 -7.42
CA ALA A 95 14.75 -19.72 -6.03
C ALA A 95 16.10 -19.27 -5.46
N GLY A 96 16.26 -17.96 -5.29
CA GLY A 96 17.42 -17.34 -4.63
C GLY A 96 18.46 -16.68 -5.54
N LYS A 97 18.25 -16.59 -6.86
CA LYS A 97 19.20 -15.89 -7.76
C LYS A 97 18.58 -14.88 -8.72
N THR A 98 17.32 -15.03 -9.11
CA THR A 98 16.66 -14.13 -10.09
C THR A 98 15.25 -13.79 -9.63
N GLU A 99 14.86 -12.52 -9.71
CA GLU A 99 13.48 -12.07 -9.43
C GLU A 99 12.51 -12.54 -10.51
N ASP A 100 11.25 -12.78 -10.13
CA ASP A 100 10.20 -13.19 -11.07
C ASP A 100 9.97 -12.10 -12.14
N LYS A 101 10.16 -12.46 -13.41
CA LYS A 101 10.04 -11.51 -14.52
C LYS A 101 8.63 -11.54 -15.09
N ILE A 102 7.94 -10.40 -15.07
CA ILE A 102 6.64 -10.26 -15.73
C ILE A 102 6.83 -10.33 -17.25
N LEU A 103 6.17 -11.29 -17.88
CA LEU A 103 6.22 -11.50 -19.33
C LEU A 103 5.06 -10.79 -20.04
N GLY A 104 3.91 -10.65 -19.38
CA GLY A 104 2.77 -9.93 -19.93
C GLY A 104 1.53 -9.99 -19.05
N THR A 105 0.56 -9.15 -19.38
CA THR A 105 -0.78 -9.13 -18.78
C THR A 105 -1.78 -9.64 -19.81
N GLY A 106 -2.70 -10.48 -19.37
CA GLY A 106 -3.70 -11.11 -20.23
C GLY A 106 -5.07 -11.19 -19.57
N LEU A 107 -6.00 -11.77 -20.30
CA LEU A 107 -7.37 -12.02 -19.88
C LEU A 107 -7.63 -13.52 -19.77
N PHE A 108 -8.26 -13.94 -18.69
CA PHE A 108 -8.74 -15.30 -18.50
C PHE A 108 -10.04 -15.49 -19.27
N LEU A 109 -10.04 -16.44 -20.21
CA LEU A 109 -11.23 -16.92 -20.89
C LEU A 109 -11.65 -18.21 -20.18
N GLY A 110 -12.96 -18.39 -19.98
CA GLY A 110 -13.51 -19.65 -19.45
C GLY A 110 -12.91 -20.85 -20.20
N ASP A 111 -12.71 -21.96 -19.48
CA ASP A 111 -11.98 -23.17 -19.93
C ASP A 111 -10.46 -23.19 -19.70
N ASN A 112 -9.98 -22.52 -18.64
CA ASN A 112 -8.56 -22.52 -18.24
C ASN A 112 -7.63 -21.95 -19.32
N LYS A 113 -8.15 -21.08 -20.20
CA LYS A 113 -7.38 -20.42 -21.25
C LYS A 113 -7.12 -18.98 -20.87
N VAL A 114 -5.96 -18.46 -21.24
CA VAL A 114 -5.53 -17.10 -21.01
C VAL A 114 -5.06 -16.52 -22.32
N VAL A 115 -5.54 -15.33 -22.68
CA VAL A 115 -5.07 -14.62 -23.87
C VAL A 115 -4.18 -13.46 -23.43
N ILE A 116 -2.97 -13.41 -23.96
CA ILE A 116 -2.03 -12.31 -23.76
C ILE A 116 -1.85 -11.59 -25.08
N ALA A 117 -2.06 -10.27 -25.08
CA ALA A 117 -1.87 -9.40 -26.25
C ALA A 117 -0.38 -9.10 -26.48
N SER A 118 0.46 -10.13 -26.44
CA SER A 118 1.88 -10.09 -26.73
C SER A 118 2.32 -11.48 -27.18
N LEU A 119 3.29 -11.52 -28.09
CA LEU A 119 3.92 -12.76 -28.56
C LEU A 119 4.87 -13.25 -27.47
N ILE A 120 4.45 -14.26 -26.72
CA ILE A 120 5.27 -14.87 -25.68
C ILE A 120 5.97 -16.09 -26.30
N PRO A 121 7.31 -16.10 -26.36
CA PRO A 121 8.05 -17.25 -26.87
C PRO A 121 7.77 -18.48 -26.01
N GLU A 122 7.93 -19.68 -26.58
CA GLU A 122 7.85 -20.91 -25.79
C GLU A 122 8.96 -20.95 -24.71
N PRO A 123 8.68 -21.52 -23.53
CA PRO A 123 9.65 -21.61 -22.45
C PRO A 123 10.88 -22.38 -22.92
N LYS A 124 12.07 -21.81 -22.70
CA LYS A 124 13.34 -22.51 -22.97
C LYS A 124 13.52 -23.65 -21.98
N GLU A 125 14.36 -24.63 -22.33
CA GLU A 125 14.61 -25.83 -21.52
C GLU A 125 15.03 -25.45 -20.07
N GLY A 126 14.12 -25.63 -19.11
CA GLY A 126 14.29 -25.25 -17.68
C GLY A 126 13.43 -24.07 -17.19
N GLU A 127 12.75 -23.33 -18.06
CA GLU A 127 11.88 -22.20 -17.69
C GLU A 127 10.47 -22.68 -17.33
N VAL A 128 9.93 -22.21 -16.20
CA VAL A 128 8.55 -22.49 -15.78
C VAL A 128 7.72 -21.22 -15.83
N TYR A 129 6.72 -21.20 -16.70
CA TYR A 129 5.75 -20.11 -16.79
C TYR A 129 4.63 -20.31 -15.78
N MET A 130 4.35 -19.25 -15.02
CA MET A 130 3.31 -19.20 -14.00
C MET A 130 2.35 -18.06 -14.32
N VAL A 131 1.06 -18.35 -14.31
CA VAL A 131 0.01 -17.32 -14.37
C VAL A 131 -0.50 -17.04 -12.97
N LYS A 132 -0.44 -15.78 -12.56
CA LYS A 132 -0.98 -15.31 -11.29
C LYS A 132 -2.29 -14.56 -11.53
N SER A 133 -3.34 -15.04 -10.90
CA SER A 133 -4.67 -14.43 -10.86
C SER A 133 -5.04 -14.10 -9.40
N VAL A 134 -6.18 -13.44 -9.21
CA VAL A 134 -6.82 -13.30 -7.88
C VAL A 134 -7.13 -14.66 -7.24
N LEU A 135 -7.24 -15.71 -8.05
CA LEU A 135 -7.48 -17.09 -7.63
C LEU A 135 -6.20 -17.86 -7.24
N GLY A 136 -5.03 -17.25 -7.36
CA GLY A 136 -3.74 -17.88 -7.05
C GLY A 136 -2.84 -18.08 -8.27
N GLU A 137 -1.77 -18.86 -8.07
CA GLU A 137 -0.74 -19.11 -9.08
C GLU A 137 -0.96 -20.47 -9.74
N GLN A 138 -1.08 -20.48 -11.08
CA GLN A 138 -1.30 -21.67 -11.89
C GLN A 138 -0.16 -21.87 -12.87
N LYS A 139 0.28 -23.13 -13.05
CA LYS A 139 1.30 -23.48 -14.05
C LYS A 139 0.70 -23.43 -15.46
N VAL A 140 1.51 -22.97 -16.40
CA VAL A 140 1.20 -23.03 -17.83
C VAL A 140 1.41 -24.45 -18.34
N LEU A 141 0.38 -25.01 -19.00
CA LEU A 141 0.39 -26.31 -19.65
C LEU A 141 0.88 -26.20 -21.10
N LYS A 142 0.34 -25.23 -21.85
CA LYS A 142 0.62 -25.07 -23.28
C LYS A 142 0.61 -23.60 -23.66
N VAL A 143 1.52 -23.23 -24.56
CA VAL A 143 1.59 -21.89 -25.16
C VAL A 143 1.32 -22.06 -26.65
N THR A 144 0.35 -21.32 -27.19
CA THR A 144 0.01 -21.28 -28.62
C THR A 144 0.12 -19.85 -29.10
N GLN A 145 1.03 -19.57 -30.03
CA GLN A 145 1.24 -18.24 -30.58
C GLN A 145 0.37 -18.06 -31.84
N GLU A 146 -0.44 -17.02 -31.84
CA GLU A 146 -1.19 -16.53 -33.01
C GLU A 146 -0.52 -15.26 -33.54
N THR A 147 -0.96 -14.74 -34.69
CA THR A 147 -0.29 -13.63 -35.39
C THR A 147 -0.08 -12.38 -34.52
N ASP A 148 -1.01 -12.07 -33.61
CA ASP A 148 -0.99 -10.85 -32.80
C ASP A 148 -1.11 -11.10 -31.28
N PHE A 149 -1.30 -12.35 -30.85
CA PHE A 149 -1.54 -12.70 -29.45
C PHE A 149 -1.09 -14.11 -29.11
N THR A 150 -0.96 -14.41 -27.83
CA THR A 150 -0.61 -15.75 -27.34
C THR A 150 -1.73 -16.31 -26.49
N ILE A 151 -2.17 -17.54 -26.78
CA ILE A 151 -3.08 -18.32 -25.96
C ILE A 151 -2.27 -19.23 -25.05
N ILE A 152 -2.58 -19.18 -23.76
CA ILE A 152 -1.96 -19.96 -22.71
C ILE A 152 -3.01 -20.86 -22.09
N GLU A 153 -2.79 -22.16 -22.12
CA GLU A 153 -3.63 -23.13 -21.42
C GLU A 153 -3.03 -23.41 -20.06
N LEU A 154 -3.86 -23.34 -19.02
CA LEU A 154 -3.46 -23.57 -17.63
C LEU A 154 -3.74 -25.02 -17.25
N VAL A 155 -2.89 -25.56 -16.37
CA VAL A 155 -3.13 -26.88 -15.77
C VAL A 155 -4.48 -26.84 -15.03
N LYS A 156 -5.42 -27.70 -15.45
CA LYS A 156 -6.71 -27.87 -14.76
C LYS A 156 -6.44 -28.41 -13.36
N ASN A 157 -6.61 -27.56 -12.34
CA ASN A 157 -6.48 -27.98 -10.95
C ASN A 157 -7.82 -28.60 -10.53
N GLU A 158 -7.89 -29.93 -10.48
CA GLU A 158 -9.09 -30.73 -10.17
C GLU A 158 -9.48 -30.72 -8.67
N ASN A 159 -9.19 -29.63 -7.94
CA ASN A 159 -9.50 -29.49 -6.51
C ASN A 159 -10.14 -28.12 -6.19
N ALA A 160 -11.09 -27.68 -7.02
CA ALA A 160 -12.08 -26.70 -6.58
C ALA A 160 -13.27 -27.47 -5.99
N PRO A 161 -13.70 -27.21 -4.74
CA PRO A 161 -14.92 -27.81 -4.22
C PRO A 161 -16.07 -27.42 -5.15
N GLU A 162 -16.84 -28.42 -5.58
CA GLU A 162 -18.02 -28.22 -6.43
C GLU A 162 -18.91 -27.14 -5.82
N PRO A 163 -19.43 -26.20 -6.64
CA PRO A 163 -20.43 -25.26 -6.15
C PRO A 163 -21.66 -26.09 -5.74
N VAL A 164 -21.93 -26.12 -4.44
CA VAL A 164 -23.16 -26.70 -3.88
C VAL A 164 -24.33 -26.11 -4.67
N PRO A 165 -25.19 -26.94 -5.29
CA PRO A 165 -26.32 -26.43 -6.06
C PRO A 165 -27.22 -25.57 -5.16
N PRO A 166 -27.85 -24.51 -5.72
CA PRO A 166 -28.73 -23.65 -4.95
C PRO A 166 -29.86 -24.50 -4.36
N ILE A 167 -30.04 -24.40 -3.05
CA ILE A 167 -31.19 -24.98 -2.35
C ILE A 167 -32.44 -24.38 -2.98
N ASP A 168 -33.23 -25.22 -3.64
CA ASP A 168 -34.51 -24.84 -4.21
C ASP A 168 -35.37 -24.19 -3.12
N THR A 169 -35.71 -22.93 -3.37
CA THR A 169 -36.67 -22.17 -2.56
C THR A 169 -38.01 -22.87 -2.73
N VAL A 170 -38.39 -23.71 -1.77
CA VAL A 170 -39.74 -24.28 -1.70
C VAL A 170 -40.70 -23.13 -1.42
N VAL A 171 -41.38 -22.68 -2.48
CA VAL A 171 -42.55 -21.82 -2.41
C VAL A 171 -43.64 -22.59 -1.64
N PRO A 172 -44.20 -22.06 -0.54
CA PRO A 172 -45.35 -22.70 0.08
C PRO A 172 -46.57 -22.41 -0.80
N THR A 173 -47.07 -23.46 -1.46
CA THR A 173 -48.38 -23.44 -2.11
C THR A 173 -49.45 -23.27 -1.04
N GLU A 174 -50.20 -22.18 -1.16
CA GLU A 174 -51.38 -21.85 -0.39
C GLU A 174 -52.46 -22.91 -0.69
N GLU A 175 -52.71 -23.82 0.25
CA GLU A 175 -53.78 -24.82 0.15
C GLU A 175 -55.04 -24.29 0.84
N THR A 176 -55.98 -23.82 0.01
CA THR A 176 -57.39 -23.64 0.34
C THR A 176 -58.10 -24.99 0.48
N ALA A 177 -58.71 -25.25 1.64
CA ALA A 177 -59.88 -26.13 1.83
C ALA A 177 -60.54 -25.71 3.17
N GLN A 178 -61.71 -25.06 3.12
CA GLN A 178 -63.05 -25.65 3.37
C GLN A 178 -63.19 -26.36 4.72
#